data_AF-A0A423NHG3-F1
#
_entry.id   AF-A0A423NHG3-F1
#
_cell.length_a   1.000
_cell.length_b   1.000
_cell.length_c   1.000
_cell.angle_alpha   90.00
_cell.angle_beta   90.00
_cell.angle_gamma   90.00
#
_symmetry.space_group_name_H-M   'P 1'
#
loop_
_entity.id
_entity.type
_entity.pdbx_description
1 polymer ?
#
loop_
_entity_poly.entity_id
_entity_poly.type
_entity_poly.pdbx_seq_one_letter_code
_entity_poly.pdbx_strand_id
1 'polypeptide(L)'
;MFPSNPEQYAAAKKSWVVAFEYQEQHAGMKVRTDLTRALANVYRLSSDKTRIICDCVERFNTASLIHDDIIDQDRIRRGADSVWVRYGVAAALISGMYGYIQGLKSLSESGRMTLVQAGLDSLEELHIGQYLDTLLSEGTDLPTMEQYRYVAQLNTGCFFIFILRACQQLKPLPQQCYRSLKSMLLELAVYYRFVNDYCDINHIPHYAKKGLRPILKQAPNRS
;
A
#
# COMPACT_ATOMS: atom_id res chain seq x y z
N MET A 1 37.83 2.35 4.14
CA MET A 1 37.41 0.96 4.43
C MET A 1 36.62 1.00 5.73
N PHE A 2 35.30 0.79 5.68
CA PHE A 2 34.47 0.87 6.89
C PHE A 2 34.81 -0.34 7.78
N PRO A 3 35.25 -0.14 9.03
CA PRO A 3 35.55 -1.25 9.91
C PRO A 3 34.26 -1.99 10.25
N SER A 4 34.27 -3.31 10.11
CA SER A 4 33.18 -4.20 10.48
C SER A 4 33.04 -4.26 12.01
N ASN A 5 32.50 -3.20 12.63
CA ASN A 5 32.13 -3.19 14.05
C ASN A 5 30.63 -3.57 14.19
N PRO A 6 30.27 -4.63 14.94
CA PRO A 6 28.88 -5.00 15.24
C PRO A 6 28.02 -3.84 15.77
N GLU A 7 28.60 -2.92 16.54
CA GLU A 7 27.89 -1.73 17.05
C GLU A 7 27.50 -0.77 15.93
N GLN A 8 28.36 -0.60 14.93
CA GLN A 8 28.06 0.22 13.76
C GLN A 8 26.96 -0.41 12.89
N TYR A 9 26.95 -1.74 12.75
CA TYR A 9 25.86 -2.44 12.06
C TYR A 9 24.52 -2.25 12.78
N ALA A 10 24.51 -2.41 14.11
CA ALA A 10 23.31 -2.21 14.91
C ALA A 10 22.81 -0.77 14.85
N ALA A 11 23.72 0.21 14.94
CA ALA A 11 23.40 1.63 14.81
C ALA A 11 22.85 1.96 13.42
N ALA A 12 23.49 1.46 12.35
CA ALA A 12 23.01 1.63 10.99
C ALA A 12 21.59 1.06 10.83
N LYS A 13 21.38 -0.17 11.28
CA LYS A 13 20.05 -0.80 11.28
C LYS A 13 19.01 0.03 12.00
N LYS A 14 19.35 0.58 13.17
CA LYS A 14 18.44 1.42 13.95
C LYS A 14 18.01 2.67 13.18
N SER A 15 18.91 3.29 12.41
CA SER A 15 18.63 4.55 11.70
C SER A 15 17.47 4.43 10.69
N TRP A 16 17.43 3.40 9.85
CA TRP A 16 16.32 3.22 8.90
C TRP A 16 15.10 2.55 9.52
N VAL A 17 15.26 1.78 10.61
CA VAL A 17 14.12 1.27 11.38
C VAL A 17 13.33 2.42 11.99
N VAL A 18 14.00 3.39 12.61
CA VAL A 18 13.36 4.58 13.21
C VAL A 18 12.64 5.42 12.16
N ALA A 19 13.23 5.57 10.97
CA ALA A 19 12.61 6.31 9.88
C ALA A 19 11.34 5.60 9.33
N PHE A 20 11.34 4.28 9.25
CA PHE A 20 10.14 3.50 8.90
C PHE A 20 9.06 3.59 9.99
N GLU A 21 9.43 3.39 11.26
CA GLU A 21 8.51 3.47 12.41
C GLU A 21 7.87 4.86 12.54
N TYR A 22 8.60 5.93 12.20
CA TYR A 22 8.05 7.28 12.14
C TYR A 22 6.87 7.38 11.16
N GLN A 23 6.97 6.75 9.99
CA GLN A 23 5.85 6.71 9.03
C GLN A 23 4.68 5.89 9.58
N GLU A 24 4.95 4.77 10.27
CA GLU A 24 3.90 3.93 10.88
C GLU A 24 3.09 4.68 11.95
N GLN A 25 3.71 5.60 12.69
CA GLN A 25 3.03 6.44 13.68
C GLN A 25 1.99 7.38 13.04
N HIS A 26 2.16 7.70 11.75
CA HIS A 26 1.25 8.54 10.98
C HIS A 26 0.39 7.70 10.03
N ALA A 27 -0.09 6.52 10.49
CA ALA A 27 -0.89 5.60 9.67
C ALA A 27 -2.24 6.20 9.20
N GLY A 28 -2.68 5.78 8.01
CA GLY A 28 -3.92 6.23 7.39
C GLY A 28 -5.13 5.40 7.83
N MET A 29 -6.18 5.38 7.02
CA MET A 29 -7.45 4.71 7.32
C MET A 29 -7.38 3.16 7.37
N LYS A 30 -6.22 2.53 7.18
CA LYS A 30 -6.02 1.07 7.20
C LYS A 30 -6.99 0.26 6.31
N VAL A 31 -7.32 0.81 5.14
CA VAL A 31 -8.25 0.18 4.17
C VAL A 31 -7.82 -1.24 3.79
N ARG A 32 -6.52 -1.48 3.65
CA ARG A 32 -5.96 -2.80 3.30
C ARG A 32 -6.13 -3.80 4.44
N THR A 33 -5.93 -3.38 5.69
CA THR A 33 -6.25 -4.18 6.87
C THR A 33 -7.73 -4.56 6.90
N ASP A 34 -8.64 -3.61 6.67
CA ASP A 34 -10.08 -3.88 6.71
C ASP A 34 -10.53 -4.81 5.58
N LEU A 35 -9.99 -4.61 4.37
CA LEU A 35 -10.18 -5.53 3.26
C LEU A 35 -9.65 -6.94 3.58
N THR A 36 -8.48 -7.03 4.21
CA THR A 36 -7.89 -8.31 4.64
C THR A 36 -8.81 -9.04 5.62
N ARG A 37 -9.37 -8.33 6.61
CA ARG A 37 -10.33 -8.91 7.55
C ARG A 37 -11.60 -9.37 6.85
N ALA A 38 -12.14 -8.56 5.95
CA ALA A 38 -13.35 -8.89 5.20
C ALA A 38 -13.16 -10.16 4.36
N LEU A 39 -12.07 -10.23 3.58
CA LEU A 39 -11.75 -11.42 2.79
C LEU A 39 -11.43 -12.62 3.69
N ALA A 40 -10.66 -12.45 4.77
CA ALA A 40 -10.39 -13.53 5.71
C ALA A 40 -11.68 -14.13 6.31
N ASN A 41 -12.70 -13.32 6.56
CA ASN A 41 -14.01 -13.79 7.01
C ASN A 41 -14.73 -14.60 5.93
N VAL A 42 -14.75 -14.13 4.68
CA VAL A 42 -15.31 -14.87 3.53
C VAL A 42 -14.62 -16.23 3.37
N TYR A 43 -13.30 -16.24 3.51
CA TYR A 43 -12.45 -17.42 3.41
C TYR A 43 -12.43 -18.30 4.67
N ARG A 44 -12.98 -17.82 5.79
CA ARG A 44 -12.94 -18.46 7.12
C ARG A 44 -11.51 -18.83 7.54
N LEU A 45 -10.61 -17.85 7.51
CA LEU A 45 -9.23 -17.97 7.99
C LEU A 45 -9.15 -17.76 9.51
N SER A 46 -8.11 -18.30 10.14
CA SER A 46 -7.81 -18.05 11.55
C SER A 46 -7.20 -16.65 11.75
N SER A 47 -7.33 -16.11 12.96
CA SER A 47 -6.76 -14.81 13.35
C SER A 47 -5.26 -14.71 13.07
N ASP A 48 -4.50 -15.78 13.31
CA ASP A 48 -3.05 -15.79 13.08
C ASP A 48 -2.69 -15.62 11.60
N LYS A 49 -3.42 -16.32 10.73
CA LYS A 49 -3.24 -16.23 9.27
C LYS A 49 -3.63 -14.84 8.77
N THR A 50 -4.74 -14.30 9.26
CA THR A 50 -5.18 -12.95 8.92
C THR A 50 -4.16 -11.90 9.36
N ARG A 51 -3.59 -12.04 10.56
CA ARG A 51 -2.57 -11.13 11.08
C ARG A 51 -1.34 -11.07 10.17
N ILE A 52 -0.83 -12.22 9.74
CA ILE A 52 0.34 -12.28 8.83
C ILE A 52 0.09 -11.50 7.53
N ILE A 53 -1.11 -11.64 6.93
CA ILE A 53 -1.46 -10.91 5.71
C ILE A 53 -1.58 -9.41 5.98
N CYS A 54 -2.25 -9.02 7.07
CA CYS A 54 -2.40 -7.62 7.48
C CYS A 54 -1.03 -6.96 7.69
N ASP A 55 -0.16 -7.59 8.48
CA ASP A 55 1.15 -7.05 8.81
C ASP A 55 2.01 -6.89 7.54
N CYS A 56 1.97 -7.87 6.64
CA CYS A 56 2.68 -7.78 5.36
C CYS A 56 2.16 -6.65 4.49
N VAL A 57 0.84 -6.56 4.26
CA VAL A 57 0.27 -5.60 3.31
C VAL A 57 0.38 -4.16 3.82
N GLU A 58 0.27 -3.94 5.12
CA GLU A 58 0.47 -2.60 5.72
C GLU A 58 1.94 -2.18 5.69
N ARG A 59 2.89 -3.11 5.86
CA ARG A 59 4.32 -2.83 5.66
C ARG A 59 4.64 -2.47 4.22
N PHE A 60 4.10 -3.23 3.25
CA PHE A 60 4.28 -2.91 1.83
C PHE A 60 3.69 -1.54 1.48
N ASN A 61 2.48 -1.25 1.96
CA ASN A 61 1.86 0.05 1.74
C ASN A 61 2.64 1.19 2.41
N THR A 62 3.18 0.97 3.61
CA THR A 62 3.99 1.99 4.29
C THR A 62 5.29 2.24 3.53
N ALA A 63 5.95 1.17 3.08
CA ALA A 63 7.15 1.25 2.26
C ALA A 63 6.91 1.99 0.94
N SER A 64 5.82 1.67 0.24
CA SER A 64 5.47 2.34 -1.03
C SER A 64 5.28 3.83 -0.83
N LEU A 65 4.54 4.24 0.20
CA LEU A 65 4.34 5.66 0.51
C LEU A 65 5.64 6.41 0.79
N ILE A 66 6.62 5.78 1.46
CA ILE A 66 7.93 6.40 1.71
C ILE A 66 8.67 6.63 0.40
N HIS A 67 8.58 5.69 -0.55
CA HIS A 67 9.22 5.80 -1.86
C HIS A 67 8.49 6.78 -2.77
N ASP A 68 7.16 6.73 -2.80
CA ASP A 68 6.31 7.69 -3.51
C ASP A 68 6.65 9.13 -3.07
N ASP A 69 6.77 9.38 -1.76
CA ASP A 69 7.10 10.72 -1.24
C ASP A 69 8.44 11.27 -1.79
N ILE A 70 9.39 10.38 -2.12
CA ILE A 70 10.69 10.77 -2.71
C ILE A 70 10.53 11.04 -4.20
N ILE A 71 9.81 10.16 -4.91
CA ILE A 71 9.58 10.25 -6.36
C ILE A 71 8.81 11.54 -6.68
N ASP A 72 7.74 11.79 -5.94
CA ASP A 72 6.84 12.93 -6.13
C ASP A 72 7.36 14.22 -5.47
N GLN A 73 8.47 14.13 -4.73
CA GLN A 73 9.03 15.23 -3.91
C GLN A 73 8.04 15.80 -2.88
N ASP A 74 7.13 14.95 -2.39
CA ASP A 74 6.13 15.33 -1.40
C ASP A 74 6.79 15.60 -0.05
N ARG A 75 6.69 16.86 0.40
CA ARG A 75 7.30 17.28 1.67
C ARG A 75 6.47 16.95 2.90
N ILE A 76 5.16 16.79 2.72
CA ILE A 76 4.20 16.57 3.81
C ILE A 76 3.40 15.30 3.53
N ARG A 77 3.35 14.42 4.53
CA ARG A 77 2.47 13.25 4.55
C ARG A 77 1.57 13.31 5.77
N ARG A 78 0.25 13.32 5.54
CA ARG A 78 -0.78 13.27 6.61
C ARG A 78 -0.58 14.33 7.70
N GLY A 79 -0.16 15.53 7.30
CA GLY A 79 0.03 16.67 8.21
C GLY A 79 1.36 16.70 8.95
N ALA A 80 2.29 15.78 8.66
CA ALA A 80 3.64 15.75 9.20
C ALA A 80 4.68 15.75 8.07
N ASP A 81 5.94 16.09 8.38
CA ASP A 81 7.04 15.99 7.41
C ASP A 81 7.15 14.56 6.89
N SER A 82 7.37 14.40 5.58
CA SER A 82 7.66 13.10 5.00
C SER A 82 9.01 12.56 5.50
N VAL A 83 9.22 11.24 5.37
CA VAL A 83 10.43 10.58 5.89
C VAL A 83 11.70 11.17 5.27
N TRP A 84 11.68 11.49 3.97
CA TRP A 84 12.86 12.02 3.27
C TRP A 84 13.17 13.47 3.66
N VAL A 85 12.17 14.27 4.00
CA VAL A 85 12.37 15.61 4.56
C VAL A 85 13.01 15.51 5.95
N ARG A 86 12.51 14.59 6.78
CA ARG A 86 12.94 14.47 8.18
C ARG A 86 14.29 13.79 8.36
N TYR A 87 14.56 12.73 7.59
CA TYR A 87 15.72 11.85 7.76
C TYR A 87 16.67 11.83 6.55
N GLY A 88 16.32 12.54 5.48
CA GLY A 88 17.08 12.56 4.23
C GLY A 88 16.71 11.43 3.26
N VAL A 89 17.03 11.65 1.98
CA VAL A 89 16.72 10.72 0.87
C VAL A 89 17.30 9.33 1.10
N ALA A 90 18.57 9.23 1.52
CA ALA A 90 19.23 7.95 1.73
C ALA A 90 18.53 7.10 2.81
N ALA A 91 18.15 7.70 3.94
CA ALA A 91 17.43 7.00 4.99
C ALA A 91 16.04 6.58 4.51
N ALA A 92 15.31 7.44 3.80
CA ALA A 92 13.99 7.12 3.29
C ALA A 92 14.00 5.97 2.27
N LEU A 93 14.92 5.97 1.31
CA LEU A 93 15.10 4.88 0.34
C LEU A 93 15.34 3.54 1.04
N ILE A 94 16.29 3.49 1.98
CA ILE A 94 16.63 2.26 2.70
C ILE A 94 15.47 1.83 3.61
N SER A 95 14.74 2.77 4.21
CA SER A 95 13.59 2.49 5.07
C SER A 95 12.43 1.85 4.31
N GLY A 96 12.12 2.32 3.10
CA GLY A 96 11.11 1.66 2.25
C GLY A 96 11.52 0.24 1.89
N MET A 97 12.79 0.03 1.48
CA MET A 97 13.33 -1.31 1.21
C MET A 97 13.25 -2.23 2.43
N TYR A 98 13.57 -1.70 3.61
CA TYR A 98 13.40 -2.42 4.88
C TYR A 98 11.94 -2.87 5.09
N GLY A 99 10.97 -2.01 4.83
CA GLY A 99 9.54 -2.35 4.93
C GLY A 99 9.14 -3.51 4.02
N TYR A 100 9.56 -3.50 2.76
CA TYR A 100 9.33 -4.61 1.82
C TYR A 100 9.97 -5.92 2.30
N ILE A 101 11.24 -5.88 2.72
CA ILE A 101 11.96 -7.06 3.23
C ILE A 101 11.25 -7.64 4.46
N GLN A 102 10.81 -6.79 5.39
CA GLN A 102 10.14 -7.23 6.61
C GLN A 102 8.74 -7.80 6.33
N GLY A 103 8.01 -7.26 5.36
CA GLY A 103 6.75 -7.83 4.90
C GLY A 103 6.96 -9.24 4.33
N LEU A 104 7.92 -9.41 3.41
CA LEU A 104 8.26 -10.72 2.85
C LEU A 104 8.75 -11.72 3.91
N LYS A 105 9.53 -11.25 4.88
CA LYS A 105 9.96 -12.08 6.02
C LYS A 105 8.77 -12.56 6.85
N SER A 106 7.77 -11.70 7.07
CA SER A 106 6.55 -12.09 7.79
C SER A 106 5.76 -13.18 7.04
N LEU A 107 5.77 -13.15 5.70
CA LEU A 107 5.18 -14.21 4.88
C LEU A 107 6.00 -15.51 4.93
N SER A 108 7.33 -15.43 4.94
CA SER A 108 8.17 -16.63 4.97
C SER A 108 8.04 -17.41 6.28
N GLU A 109 7.79 -16.73 7.39
CA GLU A 109 7.48 -17.33 8.70
C GLU A 109 6.22 -18.20 8.68
N SER A 110 5.34 -18.04 7.68
CA SER A 110 4.17 -18.92 7.51
C SER A 110 4.54 -20.32 6.99
N GLY A 111 5.79 -20.55 6.56
CA GLY A 111 6.25 -21.79 5.94
C GLY A 111 5.64 -22.08 4.57
N ARG A 112 4.98 -21.11 3.92
CA ARG A 112 4.31 -21.29 2.62
C ARG A 112 4.95 -20.40 1.57
N MET A 113 5.81 -20.98 0.73
CA MET A 113 6.49 -20.26 -0.34
C MET A 113 5.51 -19.61 -1.33
N THR A 114 4.30 -20.17 -1.51
CA THR A 114 3.27 -19.57 -2.37
C THR A 114 2.77 -18.21 -1.87
N LEU A 115 2.84 -17.93 -0.56
CA LEU A 115 2.53 -16.60 -0.04
C LEU A 115 3.64 -15.61 -0.34
N VAL A 116 4.90 -16.02 -0.16
CA VAL A 116 6.07 -15.20 -0.50
C VAL A 116 6.04 -14.85 -1.99
N GLN A 117 5.77 -15.83 -2.86
CA GLN A 117 5.63 -15.59 -4.30
C GLN A 117 4.52 -14.58 -4.59
N ALA A 118 3.34 -14.71 -3.97
CA ALA A 118 2.25 -13.75 -4.17
C ALA A 118 2.64 -12.33 -3.72
N GLY A 119 3.46 -12.21 -2.66
CA GLY A 119 4.01 -10.94 -2.21
C GLY A 119 5.02 -10.36 -3.21
N LEU A 120 5.93 -11.18 -3.73
CA LEU A 120 6.89 -10.79 -4.76
C LEU A 120 6.19 -10.31 -6.04
N ASP A 121 5.21 -11.07 -6.55
CA ASP A 121 4.43 -10.71 -7.74
C ASP A 121 3.73 -9.35 -7.53
N SER A 122 3.18 -9.11 -6.33
CA SER A 122 2.52 -7.84 -6.01
C SER A 122 3.49 -6.67 -5.94
N LEU A 123 4.71 -6.89 -5.47
CA LEU A 123 5.74 -5.85 -5.44
C LEU A 123 6.24 -5.56 -6.85
N GLU A 124 6.43 -6.56 -7.70
CA GLU A 124 6.77 -6.34 -9.11
C GLU A 124 5.68 -5.51 -9.82
N GLU A 125 4.40 -5.89 -9.66
CA GLU A 125 3.26 -5.13 -10.18
C GLU A 125 3.29 -3.67 -9.70
N LEU A 126 3.56 -3.43 -8.40
CA LEU A 126 3.66 -2.09 -7.82
C LEU A 126 4.78 -1.26 -8.47
N HIS A 127 6.00 -1.79 -8.56
CA HIS A 127 7.15 -1.01 -9.06
C HIS A 127 6.99 -0.69 -10.55
N ILE A 128 6.43 -1.63 -11.34
CA ILE A 128 6.06 -1.36 -12.73
C ILE A 128 5.00 -0.25 -12.79
N GLY A 129 3.98 -0.33 -11.94
CA GLY A 129 2.94 0.69 -11.84
C GLY A 129 3.49 2.07 -11.52
N GLN A 130 4.37 2.20 -10.53
CA GLN A 130 5.00 3.45 -10.12
C GLN A 130 5.84 4.06 -11.25
N TYR A 131 6.60 3.22 -11.95
CA TYR A 131 7.38 3.68 -13.10
C TYR A 131 6.49 4.17 -14.25
N LEU A 132 5.42 3.44 -14.57
CA LEU A 132 4.45 3.87 -15.58
C LEU A 132 3.74 5.17 -15.19
N ASP A 133 3.38 5.32 -13.92
CA ASP A 133 2.77 6.55 -13.37
C ASP A 133 3.69 7.76 -13.58
N THR A 134 5.00 7.57 -13.34
CA THR A 134 6.03 8.60 -13.57
C THR A 134 6.08 8.98 -15.06
N LEU A 135 6.16 7.99 -15.96
CA LEU A 135 6.20 8.25 -17.41
C LEU A 135 4.96 8.98 -17.92
N LEU A 136 3.77 8.64 -17.41
CA LEU A 136 2.54 9.34 -17.76
C LEU A 136 2.52 10.78 -17.23
N SER A 137 3.12 11.02 -16.06
CA SER A 137 3.18 12.35 -15.44
C SER A 137 4.19 13.29 -16.11
N GLU A 138 5.24 12.74 -16.73
CA GLU A 138 6.22 13.50 -17.52
C GLU A 138 5.72 13.82 -18.95
N GLY A 139 4.66 13.15 -19.40
CA GLY A 139 4.07 13.34 -20.73
C GLY A 139 3.38 14.70 -20.91
N THR A 140 3.21 15.13 -22.16
CA THR A 140 2.49 16.37 -22.50
C THR A 140 0.98 16.17 -22.64
N ASP A 141 0.54 14.94 -22.93
CA ASP A 141 -0.86 14.59 -23.15
C ASP A 141 -1.48 14.00 -21.88
N LEU A 142 -2.77 14.26 -21.67
CA LEU A 142 -3.51 13.60 -20.60
C LEU A 142 -3.58 12.09 -20.86
N PRO A 143 -3.34 11.24 -19.84
CA PRO A 143 -3.45 9.81 -19.99
C PRO A 143 -4.87 9.42 -20.38
N THR A 144 -4.99 8.44 -21.27
CA THR A 144 -6.30 7.85 -21.59
C THR A 144 -6.89 7.16 -20.36
N MET A 145 -8.22 7.03 -20.32
CA MET A 145 -8.89 6.32 -19.23
C MET A 145 -8.42 4.86 -19.09
N GLU A 146 -7.98 4.23 -20.17
CA GLU A 146 -7.42 2.87 -20.14
C GLU A 146 -6.06 2.85 -19.44
N GLN A 147 -5.16 3.76 -19.80
CA GLN A 147 -3.85 3.90 -19.15
C GLN A 147 -3.99 4.22 -17.66
N TYR A 148 -4.87 5.16 -17.31
CA TYR A 148 -5.18 5.50 -15.93
C TYR A 148 -5.68 4.27 -15.14
N ARG A 149 -6.63 3.51 -15.71
CA ARG A 149 -7.17 2.29 -15.07
C ARG A 149 -6.08 1.25 -14.87
N TYR A 150 -5.22 1.06 -15.85
CA TYR A 150 -4.12 0.10 -15.77
C TYR A 150 -3.13 0.45 -14.66
N VAL A 151 -2.68 1.71 -14.59
CA VAL A 151 -1.79 2.19 -13.53
C VAL A 151 -2.46 2.12 -12.16
N ALA A 152 -3.74 2.48 -12.04
CA ALA A 152 -4.47 2.36 -10.77
C ALA A 152 -4.54 0.90 -10.27
N GLN A 153 -4.72 -0.05 -11.18
CA GLN A 153 -4.72 -1.48 -10.85
C GLN A 153 -3.33 -1.97 -10.43
N LEU A 154 -2.24 -1.46 -11.02
CA LEU A 154 -0.88 -1.81 -10.63
C LEU A 154 -0.45 -1.16 -9.31
N ASN A 155 -0.79 0.10 -9.04
CA ASN A 155 -0.35 0.81 -7.84
C ASN A 155 -1.21 0.50 -6.61
N THR A 156 -2.53 0.52 -6.78
CA THR A 156 -3.48 0.26 -5.68
C THR A 156 -3.97 -1.17 -5.69
N GLY A 157 -4.32 -1.68 -6.89
CA GLY A 157 -4.94 -2.99 -7.05
C GLY A 157 -4.02 -4.15 -6.72
N CYS A 158 -2.71 -4.03 -6.95
CA CYS A 158 -1.73 -5.09 -6.65
C CYS A 158 -1.86 -5.59 -5.21
N PHE A 159 -2.01 -4.67 -4.24
CA PHE A 159 -2.18 -5.03 -2.84
C PHE A 159 -3.54 -5.67 -2.53
N PHE A 160 -4.61 -5.22 -3.18
CA PHE A 160 -5.92 -5.86 -3.02
C PHE A 160 -5.92 -7.28 -3.59
N ILE A 161 -5.26 -7.47 -4.74
CA ILE A 161 -5.10 -8.76 -5.37
C ILE A 161 -4.12 -9.65 -4.60
N PHE A 162 -3.07 -9.10 -4.00
CA PHE A 162 -2.21 -9.81 -3.07
C PHE A 162 -3.01 -10.41 -1.91
N ILE A 163 -3.83 -9.60 -1.24
CA ILE A 163 -4.68 -10.08 -0.13
C ILE A 163 -5.57 -11.23 -0.58
N LEU A 164 -6.22 -11.09 -1.76
CA LEU A 164 -7.08 -12.12 -2.33
C LEU A 164 -6.28 -13.40 -2.66
N ARG A 165 -5.13 -13.27 -3.32
CA ARG A 165 -4.21 -14.38 -3.64
C ARG A 165 -3.79 -15.10 -2.35
N ALA A 166 -3.37 -14.37 -1.33
CA ALA A 166 -2.96 -14.93 -0.05
C ALA A 166 -4.09 -15.71 0.64
N CYS A 167 -5.31 -15.16 0.66
CA CYS A 167 -6.48 -15.86 1.19
C CYS A 167 -6.77 -17.16 0.42
N GLN A 168 -6.74 -17.10 -0.92
CA GLN A 168 -6.96 -18.25 -1.80
C GLN A 168 -5.92 -19.36 -1.58
N GLN A 169 -4.65 -19.00 -1.40
CA GLN A 169 -3.56 -19.96 -1.12
C GLN A 169 -3.68 -20.61 0.27
N LEU A 170 -4.26 -19.91 1.24
CA LEU A 170 -4.44 -20.43 2.59
C LEU A 170 -5.64 -21.36 2.71
N LYS A 171 -6.72 -21.04 1.99
CA LYS A 171 -7.94 -21.83 1.96
C LYS A 171 -8.69 -21.55 0.65
N PRO A 172 -8.65 -22.43 -0.36
CA PRO A 172 -9.20 -22.09 -1.66
C PRO A 172 -10.74 -22.01 -1.64
N LEU A 173 -11.29 -20.98 -2.28
CA LEU A 173 -12.69 -20.94 -2.72
C LEU A 173 -12.82 -21.49 -4.15
N PRO A 174 -14.05 -21.83 -4.60
CA PRO A 174 -14.30 -22.22 -5.98
C PRO A 174 -13.76 -21.17 -6.96
N GLN A 175 -13.19 -21.63 -8.09
CA GLN A 175 -12.51 -20.76 -9.04
C GLN A 175 -13.38 -19.62 -9.57
N GLN A 176 -14.69 -19.87 -9.74
CA GLN A 176 -15.64 -18.85 -10.16
C GLN A 176 -15.77 -17.72 -9.13
N CYS A 177 -15.83 -18.05 -7.84
CA CYS A 177 -15.87 -17.05 -6.76
C CYS A 177 -14.59 -16.22 -6.73
N TYR A 178 -13.43 -16.88 -6.85
CA TYR A 178 -12.13 -16.19 -6.91
C TYR A 178 -12.06 -15.19 -8.09
N ARG A 179 -12.50 -15.61 -9.29
CA ARG A 179 -12.52 -14.74 -10.47
C ARG A 179 -13.44 -13.52 -10.27
N SER A 180 -14.64 -13.72 -9.74
CA SER A 180 -15.58 -12.62 -9.47
C SER A 180 -15.02 -11.64 -8.44
N LEU A 181 -14.43 -12.15 -7.34
CA LEU A 181 -13.78 -11.31 -6.34
C LEU A 181 -12.61 -10.53 -6.94
N LYS A 182 -11.78 -11.17 -7.76
CA LYS A 182 -10.66 -10.51 -8.44
C LYS A 182 -11.13 -9.35 -9.30
N SER A 183 -12.13 -9.55 -10.16
CA SER A 183 -12.67 -8.48 -11.02
C SER A 183 -13.24 -7.33 -10.18
N MET A 184 -14.00 -7.64 -9.13
CA MET A 184 -14.55 -6.61 -8.23
C MET A 184 -13.46 -5.78 -7.55
N LEU A 185 -12.38 -6.42 -7.08
CA LEU A 185 -11.29 -5.72 -6.40
C LEU A 185 -10.47 -4.85 -7.35
N LEU A 186 -10.32 -5.25 -8.62
CA LEU A 186 -9.67 -4.41 -9.63
C LEU A 186 -10.48 -3.15 -9.92
N GLU A 187 -11.81 -3.25 -10.03
CA GLU A 187 -12.67 -2.06 -10.16
C GLU A 187 -12.65 -1.19 -8.90
N LEU A 188 -12.66 -1.81 -7.72
CA LEU A 188 -12.56 -1.08 -6.46
C LEU A 188 -11.23 -0.32 -6.35
N ALA A 189 -10.14 -0.88 -6.87
CA ALA A 189 -8.84 -0.21 -6.89
C ALA A 189 -8.86 1.05 -7.78
N VAL A 190 -9.45 0.95 -8.98
CA VAL A 190 -9.65 2.10 -9.88
C VAL A 190 -10.49 3.17 -9.18
N TYR A 191 -11.61 2.78 -8.58
CA TYR A 191 -12.48 3.69 -7.85
C TYR A 191 -11.75 4.37 -6.69
N TYR A 192 -10.99 3.60 -5.90
CA TYR A 192 -10.25 4.12 -4.76
C TYR A 192 -9.18 5.14 -5.19
N ARG A 193 -8.44 4.85 -6.26
CA ARG A 193 -7.48 5.80 -6.86
C ARG A 193 -8.21 7.07 -7.30
N PHE A 194 -9.31 6.94 -8.05
CA PHE A 194 -10.08 8.09 -8.53
C PHE A 194 -10.58 8.99 -7.40
N VAL A 195 -11.06 8.40 -6.30
CA VAL A 195 -11.50 9.17 -5.13
C VAL A 195 -10.32 9.89 -4.47
N ASN A 196 -9.14 9.28 -4.40
CA ASN A 196 -7.95 9.93 -3.85
C ASN A 196 -7.53 11.12 -4.72
N ASP A 197 -7.36 10.90 -6.02
CA ASP A 197 -6.94 11.95 -6.96
C ASP A 197 -7.94 13.11 -6.96
N TYR A 198 -9.25 12.83 -6.90
CA TYR A 198 -10.27 13.85 -6.73
C TYR A 198 -10.11 14.65 -5.42
N CYS A 199 -9.84 13.96 -4.29
CA CYS A 199 -9.62 14.64 -3.02
C CYS A 199 -8.37 15.52 -3.07
N ASP A 200 -7.30 15.05 -3.70
CA ASP A 200 -6.02 15.76 -3.77
C ASP A 200 -6.14 17.02 -4.63
N ILE A 201 -6.79 16.94 -5.80
CA ILE A 201 -7.09 18.09 -6.66
C ILE A 201 -7.93 19.15 -5.94
N ASN A 202 -8.87 18.72 -5.09
CA ASN A 202 -9.76 19.63 -4.36
C ASN A 202 -9.24 19.99 -2.96
N HIS A 203 -7.98 19.65 -2.63
CA HIS A 203 -7.35 19.88 -1.33
C HIS A 203 -8.18 19.39 -0.14
N ILE A 204 -8.94 18.30 -0.31
CA ILE A 204 -9.76 17.68 0.72
C ILE A 204 -8.83 16.83 1.61
N PRO A 205 -8.63 17.17 2.89
CA PRO A 205 -7.64 16.48 3.72
C PRO A 205 -7.94 14.98 3.86
N HIS A 206 -6.91 14.16 3.68
CA HIS A 206 -7.04 12.69 3.66
C HIS A 206 -7.53 12.08 5.01
N TYR A 207 -7.46 12.84 6.12
CA TYR A 207 -7.99 12.46 7.45
C TYR A 207 -9.42 12.98 7.71
N ALA A 208 -9.93 13.90 6.87
CA ALA A 208 -11.34 14.32 6.86
C ALA A 208 -12.23 13.30 6.15
N LYS A 209 -11.66 12.18 5.65
CA LYS A 209 -12.34 11.00 5.08
C LYS A 209 -13.21 10.23 6.09
N LYS A 210 -13.74 10.87 7.14
CA LYS A 210 -14.98 10.42 7.79
C LYS A 210 -16.03 10.49 6.70
N GLY A 211 -16.34 9.33 6.10
CA GLY A 211 -17.06 9.21 4.84
C GLY A 211 -18.30 10.07 4.75
N LEU A 212 -18.78 10.33 3.53
CA LEU A 212 -19.85 11.26 3.09
C LEU A 212 -21.09 11.45 4.00
N ARG A 213 -21.29 10.66 5.05
CA ARG A 213 -22.34 10.75 6.06
C ARG A 213 -22.55 12.15 6.68
N PRO A 214 -21.53 12.98 7.00
CA PRO A 214 -21.76 14.36 7.46
C PRO A 214 -22.24 15.28 6.34
N ILE A 215 -21.69 15.12 5.12
CA ILE A 215 -22.00 15.94 3.95
C ILE A 215 -23.44 15.64 3.46
N LEU A 216 -23.82 14.36 3.42
CA LEU A 216 -25.17 13.91 3.05
C LEU A 216 -26.24 14.29 4.10
N LYS A 217 -25.85 14.53 5.35
CA LYS A 217 -26.77 15.06 6.39
C LYS A 217 -27.00 16.57 6.26
N GLN A 218 -26.15 17.28 5.53
CA GLN A 218 -26.23 18.72 5.33
C GLN A 218 -26.83 19.10 3.97
N ALA A 219 -27.17 18.13 3.12
CA ALA A 219 -27.93 18.39 1.92
C ALA A 219 -29.28 19.00 2.33
N PRO A 220 -29.60 20.25 1.94
CA PRO A 220 -30.93 20.80 2.18
C PRO A 220 -31.92 19.89 1.46
N ASN A 221 -32.98 19.49 2.17
CA ASN A 221 -34.14 18.82 1.57
C ASN A 221 -34.64 19.71 0.42
N ARG A 222 -34.19 19.41 -0.80
CA ARG A 222 -34.78 19.98 -2.00
C ARG A 222 -36.08 19.19 -2.20
N SER A 223 -37.16 19.87 -1.85
CA SER A 223 -38.56 19.60 -2.20
C SER A 223 -38.72 19.21 -3.67
#